data_AF-A0A0G0F421-F1
#
_entry.id   AF-A0A0G0F421-F1
#
_cell.length_a   1.000
_cell.length_b   1.000
_cell.length_c   1.000
_cell.angle_alpha   90.00
_cell.angle_beta   90.00
_cell.angle_gamma   90.00
#
_symmetry.space_group_name_H-M   'P 1'
#
loop_
_entity.id
_entity.type
_entity.pdbx_description
1 polymer ?
#
loop_
_entity_poly.entity_id
_entity_poly.type
_entity_poly.pdbx_seq_one_letter_code
_entity_poly.pdbx_strand_id
1 'polypeptide(L)'
;MKNKKFNKKNKNYAGFSLLEMMISMFIFVLTIITAVSIFSTVAHTRQKSREIQRNMEDARTALDLMAKNMRMSIGLWPDGSSQEIYMFNASQSSCVSYRFGSDDKLYISQGFPGSTSEETKCRPVNAIYDPYTPIIENDVTGSFNITQTSITAPKRVGKATIILTIDGVNMQTSVSFRDYNNIVQ
;
A
#
# COMPACT_ATOMS: atom_id res chain seq x y z
N MET A 1 12.27 -5.05 94.65
CA MET A 1 11.23 -4.29 93.94
C MET A 1 11.89 -3.30 92.97
N LYS A 2 11.83 -3.53 91.65
CA LYS A 2 12.34 -2.60 90.63
C LYS A 2 11.16 -2.03 89.85
N ASN A 3 10.83 -0.75 90.10
CA ASN A 3 9.80 -0.03 89.36
C ASN A 3 10.27 0.28 87.94
N LYS A 4 9.68 -0.38 86.96
CA LYS A 4 9.95 -0.19 85.53
C LYS A 4 9.18 1.05 85.06
N LYS A 5 9.86 2.20 84.95
CA LYS A 5 9.30 3.42 84.38
C LYS A 5 9.01 3.21 82.89
N PHE A 6 7.74 3.21 82.50
CA PHE A 6 7.32 3.26 81.10
C PHE A 6 7.55 4.67 80.54
N ASN A 7 8.60 4.83 79.74
CA ASN A 7 8.88 6.07 79.04
C ASN A 7 7.98 6.13 77.78
N LYS A 8 6.84 6.84 77.90
CA LYS A 8 5.86 7.01 76.83
C LYS A 8 6.44 8.00 75.80
N LYS A 9 7.15 7.47 74.78
CA LYS A 9 7.55 8.26 73.62
C LYS A 9 6.29 8.72 72.90
N ASN A 10 6.01 10.03 72.90
CA ASN A 10 5.00 10.63 72.03
C ASN A 10 5.40 10.33 70.58
N LYS A 11 4.73 9.37 69.95
CA LYS A 11 4.79 9.20 68.51
C LYS A 11 4.05 10.40 67.92
N ASN A 12 4.79 11.37 67.40
CA ASN A 12 4.21 12.42 66.57
C ASN A 12 3.59 11.72 65.36
N TYR A 13 2.26 11.60 65.35
CA TYR A 13 1.55 11.22 64.14
C TYR A 13 1.69 12.39 63.18
N ALA A 14 2.67 12.30 62.28
CA ALA A 14 2.87 13.26 61.21
C ALA A 14 1.67 13.14 60.26
N GLY A 15 0.66 13.97 60.48
CA GLY A 15 -0.45 14.16 59.55
C GLY A 15 -0.02 15.14 58.46
N PHE A 16 -0.49 14.90 57.24
CA PHE A 16 -0.34 15.86 56.15
C PHE A 16 -1.08 17.16 56.50
N SER A 17 -0.42 18.29 56.28
CA SER A 17 -1.09 19.59 56.38
C SER A 17 -2.14 19.71 55.27
N LEU A 18 -3.24 20.40 55.53
CA LEU A 18 -4.27 20.68 54.53
C LEU A 18 -3.67 21.33 53.27
N LEU A 19 -2.71 22.24 53.47
CA LEU A 19 -1.98 22.91 52.40
C LEU A 19 -1.15 21.93 51.55
N GLU A 20 -0.55 20.93 52.18
CA GLU A 20 0.25 19.91 51.49
C GLU A 20 -0.62 19.00 50.61
N MET A 21 -1.83 18.67 51.07
CA MET A 21 -2.81 17.97 50.26
C MET A 21 -3.27 18.78 49.04
N MET A 22 -3.50 20.09 49.20
CA MET A 22 -3.91 20.95 48.07
C MET A 22 -2.83 21.03 46.98
N ILE A 23 -1.57 21.19 47.37
CA ILE A 23 -0.45 21.23 46.43
C ILE A 23 -0.29 19.88 45.74
N SER A 24 -0.40 18.78 46.49
CA SER A 24 -0.29 17.43 45.93
C SER A 24 -1.40 17.13 44.91
N MET A 25 -2.64 17.54 45.21
CA MET A 25 -3.76 17.41 44.27
C MET A 25 -3.55 18.26 43.01
N PHE A 26 -3.05 19.49 43.15
CA PHE A 26 -2.77 20.35 42.02
C PHE A 26 -1.72 19.73 41.08
N ILE A 27 -0.61 19.26 41.64
CA ILE A 27 0.44 18.57 40.87
C ILE A 27 -0.12 17.31 40.22
N PHE A 28 -0.90 16.52 40.96
CA PHE A 28 -1.50 15.29 40.44
C PHE A 28 -2.42 15.58 39.24
N VAL A 29 -3.31 16.55 39.34
CA VAL A 29 -4.20 16.94 38.22
C VAL A 29 -3.39 17.37 37.00
N LEU A 30 -2.34 18.16 37.18
CA LEU A 30 -1.45 18.55 36.07
C LEU A 30 -0.76 17.34 35.43
N THR A 31 -0.29 16.37 36.23
CA THR A 31 0.34 15.15 35.70
C THR A 31 -0.65 14.28 34.94
N ILE A 32 -1.90 14.18 35.38
CA ILE A 32 -2.92 13.40 34.67
C ILE A 32 -3.31 14.08 33.35
N ILE A 33 -3.50 15.40 33.34
CA ILE A 33 -3.83 16.14 32.11
C ILE A 33 -2.73 15.96 31.05
N THR A 34 -1.47 16.07 31.45
CA THR A 34 -0.32 15.88 30.55
C THR A 34 -0.20 14.43 30.09
N ALA A 35 -0.45 13.44 30.95
CA ALA A 35 -0.47 12.04 30.53
C ALA A 35 -1.57 11.78 29.50
N VAL A 36 -2.80 12.27 29.75
CA VAL A 36 -3.94 12.08 28.84
C VAL A 36 -3.70 12.72 27.48
N SER A 37 -3.10 13.91 27.43
CA SER A 37 -2.80 14.56 26.15
C SER A 37 -1.79 13.75 25.32
N ILE A 38 -0.74 13.24 25.96
CA ILE A 38 0.26 12.36 25.31
C ILE A 38 -0.42 11.09 24.78
N PHE A 39 -1.24 10.42 25.59
CA PHE A 39 -1.93 9.20 25.17
C PHE A 39 -2.88 9.45 23.99
N SER A 40 -3.60 10.58 23.99
CA SER A 40 -4.47 10.97 22.88
C SER A 40 -3.68 11.15 21.57
N THR A 41 -2.57 11.89 21.61
CA THR A 41 -1.72 12.06 20.43
C THR A 41 -1.17 10.73 19.92
N VAL A 42 -0.66 9.88 20.81
CA VAL A 42 -0.13 8.56 20.44
C VAL A 42 -1.22 7.68 19.83
N ALA A 43 -2.44 7.72 20.36
CA ALA A 43 -3.57 6.95 19.81
C ALA A 43 -3.90 7.38 18.37
N HIS A 44 -3.98 8.69 18.11
CA HIS A 44 -4.22 9.23 16.77
C HIS A 44 -3.08 8.88 15.79
N THR A 45 -1.82 9.02 16.19
CA THR A 45 -0.67 8.64 15.35
C THR A 45 -0.70 7.14 15.02
N ARG A 46 -1.05 6.28 15.99
CA ARG A 46 -1.16 4.83 15.77
C ARG A 46 -2.26 4.47 14.78
N GLN A 47 -3.42 5.15 14.83
CA GLN A 47 -4.49 4.93 13.86
C GLN A 47 -4.04 5.28 12.45
N LYS A 48 -3.46 6.47 12.26
CA LYS A 48 -2.92 6.90 10.97
C LYS A 48 -1.82 5.97 10.44
N SER A 49 -0.92 5.53 11.32
CA SER A 49 0.15 4.60 10.92
C SER A 49 -0.40 3.24 10.46
N ARG A 50 -1.49 2.75 11.07
CA ARG A 50 -2.14 1.49 10.65
C ARG A 50 -2.81 1.62 9.29
N GLU A 51 -3.45 2.76 9.02
CA GLU A 51 -4.05 3.05 7.72
C GLU A 51 -2.99 3.06 6.62
N ILE A 52 -1.89 3.79 6.81
CA ILE A 52 -0.76 3.82 5.87
C ILE A 52 -0.18 2.41 5.67
N GLN A 53 -0.03 1.62 6.74
CA GLN A 53 0.48 0.24 6.62
C GLN A 53 -0.45 -0.64 5.78
N ARG A 54 -1.77 -0.53 5.98
CA ARG A 54 -2.77 -1.27 5.21
C ARG A 54 -2.73 -0.87 3.73
N ASN A 55 -2.69 0.43 3.46
CA ASN A 55 -2.54 0.96 2.11
C ASN A 55 -1.28 0.40 1.42
N MET A 56 -0.15 0.36 2.12
CA MET A 56 1.09 -0.22 1.59
C MET A 56 1.00 -1.74 1.34
N GLU A 57 0.26 -2.48 2.16
CA GLU A 57 0.05 -3.93 1.98
C GLU A 57 -0.84 -4.21 0.77
N ASP A 58 -1.93 -3.46 0.62
CA ASP A 58 -2.83 -3.54 -0.54
C ASP A 58 -2.08 -3.20 -1.83
N ALA A 59 -1.25 -2.15 -1.80
CA ALA A 59 -0.39 -1.76 -2.91
C ALA A 59 0.65 -2.82 -3.29
N ARG A 60 1.31 -3.46 -2.32
CA ARG A 60 2.22 -4.58 -2.56
C ARG A 60 1.50 -5.78 -3.18
N THR A 61 0.33 -6.12 -2.64
CA THR A 61 -0.50 -7.21 -3.15
C THR A 61 -0.91 -6.96 -4.60
N ALA A 62 -1.31 -5.73 -4.93
CA ALA A 62 -1.61 -5.32 -6.30
C ALA A 62 -0.39 -5.40 -7.22
N LEU A 63 0.79 -4.93 -6.77
CA LEU A 63 2.05 -5.04 -7.52
C LEU A 63 2.45 -6.48 -7.80
N ASP A 64 2.32 -7.37 -6.83
CA ASP A 64 2.61 -8.79 -7.00
C ASP A 64 1.62 -9.47 -7.95
N LEU A 65 0.34 -9.10 -7.88
CA LEU A 65 -0.67 -9.57 -8.83
C LEU A 65 -0.37 -9.09 -10.26
N MET A 66 -0.09 -7.80 -10.44
CA MET A 66 0.32 -7.22 -11.73
C MET A 66 1.56 -7.92 -12.27
N ALA A 67 2.59 -8.07 -11.44
CA ALA A 67 3.83 -8.73 -11.81
C ALA A 67 3.60 -10.19 -12.22
N LYS A 68 2.77 -10.93 -11.48
CA LYS A 68 2.39 -12.30 -11.82
C LYS A 68 1.69 -12.36 -13.17
N ASN A 69 0.71 -11.48 -13.40
CA ASN A 69 0.00 -11.44 -14.68
C ASN A 69 0.94 -11.09 -15.83
N MET A 70 1.84 -10.12 -15.67
CA MET A 70 2.86 -9.78 -16.67
C MET A 70 3.79 -10.95 -17.00
N ARG A 71 4.23 -11.74 -16.01
CA ARG A 71 5.08 -12.94 -16.24
C ARG A 71 4.36 -14.04 -17.04
N MET A 72 3.05 -14.10 -16.95
CA MET A 72 2.22 -15.09 -17.67
C MET A 72 1.72 -14.56 -19.01
N SER A 73 1.88 -13.27 -19.26
CA SER A 73 1.39 -12.61 -20.46
C SER A 73 2.40 -12.63 -21.58
N ILE A 74 1.86 -12.57 -22.79
CA ILE A 74 2.58 -12.38 -24.03
C ILE A 74 2.10 -11.10 -24.71
N GLY A 75 3.02 -10.41 -25.37
CA GLY A 75 2.73 -9.17 -26.08
C GLY A 75 2.45 -7.97 -25.15
N LEU A 76 2.77 -6.80 -25.68
CA LEU A 76 2.62 -5.52 -25.00
C LEU A 76 2.10 -4.48 -25.98
N TRP A 77 0.90 -3.98 -25.71
CA TRP A 77 0.37 -2.82 -26.42
C TRP A 77 0.32 -1.62 -25.48
N PRO A 78 1.29 -0.68 -25.56
CA PRO A 78 1.13 0.60 -24.90
C PRO A 78 0.00 1.35 -25.62
N ASP A 79 -0.91 1.95 -24.87
CA ASP A 79 -1.96 2.82 -25.41
C ASP A 79 -1.42 4.17 -25.91
N GLY A 80 -0.10 4.35 -25.92
CA GLY A 80 0.54 5.67 -26.04
C GLY A 80 0.44 6.51 -24.76
N SER A 81 -0.41 6.13 -23.80
CA SER A 81 -0.41 6.66 -22.44
C SER A 81 0.50 5.83 -21.52
N SER A 82 1.19 6.49 -20.59
CA SER A 82 1.92 5.81 -19.52
C SER A 82 1.00 5.35 -18.38
N GLN A 83 -0.31 5.56 -18.51
CA GLN A 83 -1.30 5.30 -17.46
C GLN A 83 -2.03 3.98 -17.66
N GLU A 84 -1.89 3.34 -18.83
CA GLU A 84 -2.56 2.08 -19.13
C GLU A 84 -1.65 1.09 -19.85
N ILE A 85 -1.86 -0.19 -19.55
CA ILE A 85 -1.18 -1.29 -20.20
C ILE A 85 -2.16 -2.40 -20.52
N TYR A 86 -2.05 -2.94 -21.74
CA TYR A 86 -2.79 -4.12 -22.18
C TYR A 86 -1.86 -5.30 -22.39
N MET A 87 -2.31 -6.49 -22.00
CA MET A 87 -1.55 -7.72 -22.13
C MET A 87 -2.45 -8.93 -22.34
N PHE A 88 -1.98 -9.93 -23.09
CA PHE A 88 -2.68 -11.20 -23.27
C PHE A 88 -2.14 -12.25 -22.30
N ASN A 89 -2.97 -12.73 -21.38
CA ASN A 89 -2.60 -13.79 -20.46
C ASN A 89 -2.69 -15.15 -21.16
N ALA A 90 -1.55 -15.68 -21.59
CA ALA A 90 -1.47 -16.96 -22.30
C ALA A 90 -1.91 -18.17 -21.46
N SER A 91 -1.97 -18.03 -20.13
CA SER A 91 -2.39 -19.13 -19.25
C SER A 91 -3.91 -19.25 -19.11
N GLN A 92 -4.63 -18.13 -19.29
CA GLN A 92 -6.08 -18.05 -19.14
C GLN A 92 -6.79 -17.76 -20.47
N SER A 93 -6.03 -17.58 -21.55
CA SER A 93 -6.52 -17.20 -22.87
C SER A 93 -7.41 -15.94 -22.84
N SER A 94 -7.06 -14.97 -22.00
CA SER A 94 -7.84 -13.76 -21.76
C SER A 94 -6.98 -12.50 -21.78
N CYS A 95 -7.57 -11.37 -22.16
CA CYS A 95 -6.91 -10.07 -22.05
C CYS A 95 -7.05 -9.52 -20.63
N VAL A 96 -5.98 -8.88 -20.17
CA VAL A 96 -5.93 -8.15 -18.90
C VAL A 96 -5.42 -6.75 -19.20
N SER A 97 -6.06 -5.73 -18.61
CA SER A 97 -5.57 -4.37 -18.63
C SER A 97 -5.44 -3.82 -17.22
N TYR A 98 -4.47 -2.93 -17.04
CA TYR A 98 -4.29 -2.16 -15.82
C TYR A 98 -4.25 -0.68 -16.16
N ARG A 99 -4.99 0.11 -15.38
CA ARG A 99 -5.09 1.55 -15.61
C ARG A 99 -5.03 2.33 -14.32
N PHE A 100 -4.20 3.36 -14.30
CA PHE A 100 -4.25 4.42 -13.30
C PHE A 100 -5.36 5.40 -13.70
N GLY A 101 -6.40 5.50 -12.88
CA GLY A 101 -7.51 6.43 -13.08
C GLY A 101 -7.14 7.85 -12.66
N SER A 102 -7.89 8.82 -13.19
CA SER A 102 -7.79 10.23 -12.76
C SER A 102 -8.35 10.48 -11.35
N ASP A 103 -8.94 9.46 -10.72
CA ASP A 103 -9.52 9.47 -9.39
C ASP A 103 -8.62 8.80 -8.34
N ASP A 104 -7.30 8.77 -8.60
CA ASP A 104 -6.27 8.19 -7.72
C ASP A 104 -6.52 6.72 -7.36
N LYS A 105 -7.04 5.97 -8.33
CA LYS A 105 -7.30 4.53 -8.21
C LYS A 105 -6.53 3.73 -9.24
N LEU A 106 -6.17 2.52 -8.85
CA LEU A 106 -5.65 1.52 -9.76
C LEU A 106 -6.76 0.54 -10.12
N TYR A 107 -7.00 0.39 -11.41
CA TYR A 107 -8.03 -0.47 -11.95
C TYR A 107 -7.44 -1.69 -12.66
N ILE A 108 -8.23 -2.76 -12.67
CA ILE A 108 -8.02 -3.93 -13.51
C ILE A 108 -9.26 -4.16 -14.38
N SER A 109 -9.04 -4.55 -15.63
CA SER A 109 -10.08 -5.17 -16.45
C SER A 109 -9.62 -6.54 -16.91
N GLN A 110 -10.53 -7.53 -16.90
CA GLN A 110 -10.25 -8.90 -17.30
C GLN A 110 -11.37 -9.45 -18.17
N GLY A 111 -11.02 -10.33 -19.10
CA GLY A 111 -12.00 -11.19 -19.77
C GLY A 111 -12.78 -10.52 -20.90
N PHE A 112 -12.33 -9.37 -21.41
CA PHE A 112 -12.87 -8.83 -22.64
C PHE A 112 -12.39 -9.67 -23.85
N PRO A 113 -13.25 -9.87 -24.87
CA PRO A 113 -12.95 -10.76 -25.98
C PRO A 113 -11.82 -10.18 -26.85
N GLY A 114 -10.60 -10.63 -26.60
CA GLY A 114 -9.57 -10.63 -27.62
C GLY A 114 -9.98 -11.65 -28.68
N SER A 115 -10.07 -11.28 -29.96
CA SER A 115 -10.44 -12.27 -30.97
C SER A 115 -9.37 -13.38 -30.98
N THR A 116 -9.81 -14.62 -31.12
CA THR A 116 -9.11 -15.90 -30.88
C THR A 116 -7.81 -16.16 -31.65
N SER A 117 -7.24 -15.18 -32.34
CA SER A 117 -5.96 -15.30 -33.03
C SER A 117 -5.06 -14.08 -32.81
N GLU A 118 -3.92 -14.37 -32.18
CA GLU A 118 -2.65 -13.65 -32.21
C GLU A 118 -2.51 -12.37 -31.36
N GLU A 119 -1.31 -12.24 -30.78
CA GLU A 119 -0.70 -11.26 -29.87
C GLU A 119 -0.99 -9.76 -30.15
N THR A 120 -1.74 -9.44 -31.21
CA THR A 120 -2.02 -8.08 -31.69
C THR A 120 -3.35 -7.50 -31.16
N LYS A 121 -4.10 -8.23 -30.32
CA LYS A 121 -5.54 -7.95 -30.14
C LYS A 121 -6.06 -7.67 -28.73
N CYS A 122 -5.21 -7.57 -27.71
CA CYS A 122 -5.66 -6.94 -26.45
C CYS A 122 -5.75 -5.42 -26.56
N ARG A 123 -6.08 -4.91 -27.74
CA ARG A 123 -6.28 -3.49 -28.00
C ARG A 123 -7.78 -3.21 -27.87
N PRO A 124 -8.20 -2.16 -27.14
CA PRO A 124 -9.61 -1.81 -27.06
C PRO A 124 -10.11 -1.50 -28.47
N VAL A 125 -10.89 -2.42 -29.06
CA VAL A 125 -11.40 -2.25 -30.43
C VAL A 125 -12.49 -1.17 -30.44
N ASN A 126 -13.14 -0.95 -29.30
CA ASN A 126 -14.01 0.19 -29.00
C ASN A 126 -14.04 0.34 -27.47
N ALA A 127 -13.54 1.45 -26.90
CA ALA A 127 -13.41 1.71 -25.46
C ALA A 127 -14.74 1.83 -24.68
N ILE A 128 -15.84 1.25 -25.19
CA ILE A 128 -17.19 1.63 -24.80
C ILE A 128 -17.66 0.85 -23.55
N TYR A 129 -17.19 -0.37 -23.26
CA TYR A 129 -17.61 -1.10 -22.05
C TYR A 129 -16.61 -2.15 -21.54
N ASP A 130 -15.40 -1.74 -21.17
CA ASP A 130 -14.57 -2.60 -20.33
C ASP A 130 -14.85 -2.23 -18.86
N PRO A 131 -15.50 -3.11 -18.06
CA PRO A 131 -15.71 -2.82 -16.65
C PRO A 131 -14.35 -2.85 -15.95
N TYR A 132 -13.87 -1.67 -15.59
CA TYR A 132 -12.72 -1.52 -14.71
C TYR A 132 -13.17 -1.73 -13.28
N THR A 133 -12.55 -2.69 -12.59
CA THR A 133 -12.75 -2.90 -11.16
C THR A 133 -11.57 -2.28 -10.41
N PRO A 134 -11.79 -1.41 -9.41
CA PRO A 134 -10.69 -0.87 -8.61
C PRO A 134 -10.06 -2.01 -7.81
N ILE A 135 -8.73 -2.14 -7.89
CA ILE A 135 -7.94 -3.03 -7.03
C ILE A 135 -7.31 -2.28 -5.86
N ILE A 136 -7.16 -0.95 -5.99
CA ILE A 136 -6.84 -0.06 -4.89
C ILE A 136 -7.78 1.14 -4.99
N GLU A 137 -8.42 1.48 -3.87
CA GLU A 137 -9.52 2.46 -3.84
C GLU A 137 -9.08 3.90 -3.56
N ASN A 138 -7.91 4.13 -2.96
CA ASN A 138 -7.51 5.47 -2.50
C ASN A 138 -6.01 5.77 -2.72
N ASP A 139 -5.72 7.04 -3.00
CA ASP A 139 -4.40 7.67 -2.99
C ASP A 139 -3.31 6.95 -3.79
N VAL A 140 -3.69 6.36 -4.91
CA VAL A 140 -2.77 5.66 -5.82
C VAL A 140 -2.59 6.44 -7.11
N THR A 141 -1.35 6.85 -7.34
CA THR A 141 -0.89 7.35 -8.64
C THR A 141 0.23 6.48 -9.17
N GLY A 142 0.53 6.59 -10.45
CA GLY A 142 1.60 5.79 -11.00
C GLY A 142 1.83 5.98 -12.48
N SER A 143 2.71 5.13 -13.01
CA SER A 143 2.93 5.02 -14.44
C SER A 143 3.53 3.67 -14.79
N PHE A 144 3.32 3.29 -16.04
CA PHE A 144 3.96 2.16 -16.68
C PHE A 144 5.06 2.66 -17.62
N ASN A 145 6.25 2.09 -17.49
CA ASN A 145 7.33 2.24 -18.45
C ASN A 145 7.55 0.91 -19.15
N ILE A 146 7.23 0.88 -20.44
CA ILE A 146 7.13 -0.35 -21.23
C ILE A 146 8.20 -0.35 -22.31
N THR A 147 9.00 -1.41 -22.33
CA THR A 147 9.87 -1.78 -23.45
C THR A 147 9.19 -2.92 -24.20
N GLN A 148 8.79 -2.68 -25.44
CA GLN A 148 8.16 -3.72 -26.26
C GLN A 148 9.14 -4.81 -26.67
N THR A 149 8.61 -6.03 -26.78
CA THR A 149 9.27 -7.18 -27.40
C THR A 149 9.67 -6.81 -28.83
N SER A 150 10.95 -7.02 -29.19
CA SER A 150 11.42 -6.89 -30.57
C SER A 150 11.88 -8.25 -31.07
N ILE A 151 11.25 -8.72 -32.14
CA ILE A 151 11.70 -9.90 -32.89
C ILE A 151 12.76 -9.52 -33.95
N THR A 152 12.84 -8.25 -34.31
CA THR A 152 13.85 -7.70 -35.23
C THR A 152 15.12 -7.33 -34.48
N ALA A 153 16.30 -7.58 -35.06
CA ALA A 153 17.58 -7.32 -34.44
C ALA A 153 17.75 -5.82 -34.01
N PRO A 154 18.20 -5.54 -32.76
CA PRO A 154 18.51 -6.49 -31.70
C PRO A 154 17.24 -7.08 -31.08
N LYS A 155 17.19 -8.41 -31.10
CA LYS A 155 16.16 -9.23 -30.49
C LYS A 155 16.07 -8.94 -28.98
N ARG A 156 14.90 -8.58 -28.45
CA ARG A 156 14.72 -8.26 -27.02
C ARG A 156 13.36 -8.72 -26.49
N VAL A 157 13.35 -9.21 -25.27
CA VAL A 157 12.13 -9.55 -24.53
C VAL A 157 11.46 -8.27 -24.06
N GLY A 158 10.14 -8.23 -24.13
CA GLY A 158 9.37 -7.16 -23.52
C GLY A 158 9.65 -7.04 -22.03
N LYS A 159 9.64 -5.81 -21.52
CA LYS A 159 9.80 -5.49 -20.11
C LYS A 159 8.83 -4.40 -19.73
N ALA A 160 8.12 -4.56 -18.62
CA ALA A 160 7.31 -3.51 -18.03
C ALA A 160 7.90 -3.14 -16.67
N THR A 161 7.97 -1.85 -16.40
CA THR A 161 8.29 -1.30 -15.10
C THR A 161 7.08 -0.55 -14.60
N ILE A 162 6.55 -0.99 -13.47
CA ILE A 162 5.41 -0.38 -12.81
C ILE A 162 5.98 0.55 -11.74
N ILE A 163 5.58 1.81 -11.79
CA ILE A 163 5.86 2.80 -10.75
C ILE A 163 4.53 3.11 -10.09
N LEU A 164 4.46 2.90 -8.79
CA LEU A 164 3.28 3.10 -7.96
C LEU A 164 3.64 4.06 -6.84
N THR A 165 2.85 5.11 -6.65
CA THR A 165 3.01 6.08 -5.57
C THR A 165 1.77 6.04 -4.70
N ILE A 166 1.94 5.74 -3.41
CA ILE A 166 0.87 5.73 -2.41
C ILE A 166 1.31 6.52 -1.19
N ASP A 167 0.50 7.47 -0.73
CA ASP A 167 0.83 8.34 0.41
C ASP A 167 2.22 9.00 0.29
N GLY A 168 2.65 9.34 -0.94
CA GLY A 168 3.97 9.91 -1.24
C GLY A 168 5.14 8.92 -1.22
N VAL A 169 4.88 7.62 -1.02
CA VAL A 169 5.89 6.56 -1.07
C VAL A 169 5.88 5.89 -2.44
N ASN A 170 7.04 5.90 -3.09
CA ASN A 170 7.23 5.28 -4.40
C ASN A 170 7.64 3.81 -4.25
N MET A 171 6.90 2.93 -4.92
CA MET A 171 7.19 1.52 -5.10
C MET A 171 7.39 1.24 -6.58
N GLN A 172 8.38 0.42 -6.90
CA GLN A 172 8.68 0.06 -8.27
C GLN A 172 8.92 -1.44 -8.39
N THR A 173 8.35 -2.05 -9.42
CA THR A 173 8.66 -3.42 -9.81
C THR A 173 8.89 -3.49 -11.31
N SER A 174 9.82 -4.33 -11.74
CA SER A 174 10.12 -4.55 -13.16
C SER A 174 9.99 -6.03 -13.48
N VAL A 175 9.29 -6.33 -14.57
CA VAL A 175 8.97 -7.70 -14.98
C VAL A 175 9.18 -7.87 -16.47
N SER A 176 9.74 -9.01 -16.85
CA SER A 176 9.84 -9.45 -18.24
C SER A 176 8.68 -10.38 -18.58
N PHE A 177 8.20 -10.27 -19.82
CA PHE A 177 7.09 -11.06 -20.34
C PHE A 177 7.54 -12.47 -20.74
N ARG A 178 6.57 -13.35 -21.00
CA ARG A 178 6.82 -14.75 -21.37
C ARG A 178 7.34 -14.93 -22.80
N ASP A 179 7.44 -13.85 -23.59
CA ASP A 179 7.80 -13.83 -25.03
C ASP A 179 9.19 -14.40 -25.40
N TYR A 180 9.93 -14.97 -24.46
CA TYR A 180 11.28 -15.51 -24.69
C TYR A 180 11.32 -16.56 -25.82
N ASN A 181 10.31 -17.43 -25.91
CA ASN A 181 10.26 -18.48 -26.92
C ASN A 181 10.16 -17.95 -28.36
N ASN A 182 9.52 -16.78 -28.55
CA ASN A 182 9.38 -16.16 -29.87
C ASN A 182 10.69 -15.49 -30.34
N ILE A 183 11.67 -15.33 -29.46
CA ILE A 183 12.91 -14.62 -29.74
C ILE A 183 14.06 -15.58 -30.07
N VAL A 184 14.09 -16.78 -29.48
CA VAL A 184 15.22 -17.71 -29.61
C VAL A 184 15.17 -18.56 -30.90
N GLN A 185 14.04 -18.57 -31.62
CA GLN A 185 13.93 -19.19 -32.94
C GLN A 185 14.51 -18.29 -34.04
#